data_AF-A0A6A2Y2R0-F1
#
_entry.id   AF-A0A6A2Y2R0-F1
#
_cell.length_a   1.000
_cell.length_b   1.000
_cell.length_c   1.000
_cell.angle_alpha   90.00
_cell.angle_beta   90.00
_cell.angle_gamma   90.00
#
_symmetry.space_group_name_H-M   'P 1'
#
loop_
_entity.id
_entity.type
_entity.pdbx_description
1 polymer ?
#
loop_
_entity_poly.entity_id
_entity_poly.type
_entity_poly.pdbx_seq_one_letter_code
_entity_poly.pdbx_strand_id
1 'polypeptide(L)'
;MNVKRKLQSQFGHEPTLDEWAEVMGLNCSALQAELRTRNKSRDKLIYANFRMVVHVAKQYQGRGLNLPDLLQEGSMGLIKSVEKFKPDVGCRFSIYAYWWIRQTIAKSIIQHSITIHLPVITISSAYA
;
A
#
# COMPACT_ATOMS: atom_id res chain seq x y z
N MET A 1 4.39 15.16 8.05
CA MET A 1 3.24 14.24 8.29
C MET A 1 2.28 14.70 9.41
N ASN A 2 2.28 15.99 9.84
CA ASN A 2 1.36 16.50 10.88
C ASN A 2 0.38 17.58 10.37
N VAL A 3 0.44 17.98 9.10
CA VAL A 3 -0.36 19.08 8.55
C VAL A 3 -1.82 18.67 8.32
N LYS A 4 -2.06 17.49 7.71
CA LYS A 4 -3.43 16.95 7.52
C LYS A 4 -4.18 16.79 8.84
N ARG A 5 -3.50 16.27 9.86
CA ARG A 5 -4.11 16.02 11.18
C ARG A 5 -4.39 17.32 11.95
N LYS A 6 -3.51 18.33 11.81
CA LYS A 6 -3.74 19.68 12.34
C LYS A 6 -4.91 20.37 11.65
N LEU A 7 -5.01 20.26 10.33
CA LEU A 7 -6.11 20.85 9.55
C LEU A 7 -7.46 20.18 9.83
N GLN A 8 -7.51 18.85 9.89
CA GLN A 8 -8.72 18.12 10.27
C GLN A 8 -9.19 18.46 11.68
N SER A 9 -8.26 18.71 12.61
CA SER A 9 -8.59 19.15 13.97
C SER A 9 -9.06 20.61 14.05
N GLN A 10 -8.69 21.45 13.07
CA GLN A 10 -9.09 22.87 13.05
C GLN A 10 -10.42 23.11 12.34
N PHE A 11 -10.71 22.36 11.28
CA PHE A 11 -11.83 22.64 10.39
C PHE A 11 -12.99 21.62 10.50
N GLY A 12 -12.76 20.45 11.09
CA GLY A 12 -13.82 19.43 11.27
C GLY A 12 -14.31 18.76 9.97
N HIS A 13 -13.85 19.21 8.80
CA HIS A 13 -14.07 18.60 7.49
C HIS A 13 -12.75 18.23 6.80
N GLU A 14 -12.83 17.51 5.67
CA GLU A 14 -11.66 17.33 4.83
C GLU A 14 -11.27 18.69 4.20
N PRO A 15 -10.02 19.15 4.37
CA PRO A 15 -9.59 20.45 3.89
C PRO A 15 -9.66 20.54 2.36
N THR A 16 -10.25 21.64 1.87
CA THR A 16 -10.42 21.90 0.43
C THR A 16 -9.08 22.26 -0.24
N LEU A 17 -8.99 22.12 -1.56
CA LEU A 17 -7.74 22.39 -2.31
C LEU A 17 -7.22 23.82 -2.09
N ASP A 18 -8.13 24.78 -1.90
CA ASP A 18 -7.80 26.18 -1.66
C ASP A 18 -7.23 26.38 -0.24
N GLU A 19 -7.81 25.74 0.78
CA GLU A 19 -7.26 25.74 2.15
C GLU A 19 -5.88 25.07 2.23
N TRP A 20 -5.65 24.01 1.45
CA TRP A 20 -4.31 23.39 1.35
C TRP A 20 -3.29 24.32 0.71
N ALA A 21 -3.71 25.09 -0.29
CA ALA A 21 -2.86 26.03 -1.00
C ALA A 21 -2.49 27.20 -0.08
N GLU A 22 -3.47 27.76 0.66
CA GLU A 22 -3.26 28.81 1.65
C GLU A 22 -2.29 28.39 2.77
N VAL A 23 -2.46 27.20 3.34
CA VAL A 23 -1.62 26.70 4.44
C VAL A 23 -0.18 26.43 3.99
N MET A 24 0.00 26.03 2.73
CA MET A 24 1.32 25.79 2.15
C MET A 24 1.97 27.07 1.59
N GLY A 25 1.24 28.19 1.56
CA GLY A 25 1.69 29.44 0.92
C GLY A 25 1.87 29.30 -0.59
N LEU A 26 1.14 28.37 -1.23
CA LEU A 26 1.22 28.07 -2.65
C LEU A 26 -0.06 28.51 -3.37
N ASN A 27 0.03 28.78 -4.67
CA ASN A 27 -1.15 28.93 -5.51
C ASN A 27 -1.75 27.54 -5.82
N CYS A 28 -3.07 27.44 -6.01
CA CYS A 28 -3.77 26.15 -6.24
C CYS A 28 -3.20 25.39 -7.45
N SER A 29 -2.79 26.11 -8.49
CA SER A 29 -2.12 25.53 -9.67
C SER A 29 -0.74 24.92 -9.35
N ALA A 30 0.04 25.58 -8.49
CA ALA A 30 1.34 25.09 -8.05
C ALA A 30 1.20 23.86 -7.14
N LEU A 31 0.21 23.86 -6.24
CA LEU A 31 -0.11 22.69 -5.41
C LEU A 31 -0.50 21.48 -6.27
N GLN A 32 -1.34 21.67 -7.29
CA GLN A 32 -1.70 20.60 -8.21
C GLN A 32 -0.50 20.05 -8.98
N ALA A 33 0.43 20.91 -9.40
CA ALA A 33 1.65 20.49 -10.08
C ALA A 33 2.55 19.63 -9.17
N GLU A 34 2.72 20.02 -7.91
CA GLU A 34 3.47 19.25 -6.90
C GLU A 34 2.84 17.87 -6.63
N LEU A 35 1.52 17.82 -6.45
CA LEU A 35 0.79 16.57 -6.26
C LEU A 35 0.94 15.63 -7.45
N ARG A 36 0.86 16.16 -8.68
CA ARG A 36 1.09 15.39 -9.91
C ARG A 36 2.50 14.83 -9.96
N THR A 37 3.52 15.62 -9.62
CA THR A 37 4.91 15.18 -9.62
C THR A 37 5.15 14.09 -8.57
N ARG A 38 4.56 14.25 -7.38
CA ARG A 38 4.59 13.25 -6.31
C ARG A 38 3.96 11.93 -6.75
N ASN A 39 2.78 11.97 -7.34
CA ASN A 39 2.08 10.78 -7.83
C ASN A 39 2.88 10.09 -8.94
N LYS A 40 3.38 10.84 -9.92
CA LYS A 40 4.25 10.28 -10.98
C LYS A 40 5.49 9.60 -10.41
N SER A 41 6.11 10.16 -9.37
CA SER A 41 7.29 9.57 -8.73
C SER A 41 6.95 8.30 -7.96
N ARG A 42 5.81 8.27 -7.26
CA ARG A 42 5.27 7.08 -6.61
C ARG A 42 5.00 5.97 -7.64
N ASP A 43 4.34 6.30 -8.73
CA ASP A 43 4.01 5.34 -9.79
C ASP A 43 5.26 4.76 -10.42
N LYS A 44 6.25 5.59 -10.75
CA LYS A 44 7.57 5.13 -11.24
C LYS A 44 8.23 4.14 -10.27
N LEU A 45 8.17 4.41 -8.96
CA LEU A 45 8.72 3.52 -7.95
C LEU A 45 7.98 2.17 -7.90
N ILE A 46 6.65 2.19 -8.03
CA ILE A 46 5.83 0.97 -8.08
C ILE A 46 6.17 0.15 -9.34
N TYR A 47 6.15 0.77 -10.52
CA TYR A 47 6.42 0.09 -11.79
C TYR A 47 7.82 -0.51 -11.85
N ALA A 48 8.83 0.19 -11.33
CA ALA A 48 10.21 -0.30 -11.29
C ALA A 48 10.35 -1.60 -10.46
N ASN A 49 9.52 -1.78 -9.42
CA ASN A 49 9.58 -2.92 -8.52
C ASN A 49 8.51 -3.99 -8.81
N PHE A 50 7.68 -3.81 -9.85
CA PHE A 50 6.59 -4.72 -10.16
C PHE A 50 7.07 -6.14 -10.52
N ARG A 51 8.26 -6.27 -11.11
CA ARG A 51 8.87 -7.58 -11.42
C ARG A 51 9.02 -8.47 -10.18
N MET A 52 9.29 -7.87 -9.02
CA MET A 52 9.39 -8.59 -7.76
C MET A 52 8.04 -9.16 -7.32
N VAL A 53 6.95 -8.42 -7.54
CA VAL A 53 5.59 -8.91 -7.28
C VAL A 53 5.30 -10.15 -8.12
N VAL A 54 5.61 -10.10 -9.42
CA VAL A 54 5.43 -11.25 -10.31
C VAL A 54 6.26 -12.46 -9.86
N HIS A 55 7.51 -12.24 -9.46
CA HIS A 55 8.37 -13.30 -8.97
C HIS A 55 7.80 -13.96 -7.71
N VAL A 56 7.34 -13.17 -6.73
CA VAL A 56 6.77 -13.69 -5.48
C VAL A 56 5.44 -14.39 -5.76
N ALA A 57 4.52 -13.78 -6.51
CA ALA A 57 3.20 -14.34 -6.79
C ALA A 57 3.25 -15.72 -7.46
N LYS A 58 4.22 -15.94 -8.36
CA LYS A 58 4.44 -17.26 -8.99
C LYS A 58 4.72 -18.38 -7.99
N GLN A 59 5.39 -18.08 -6.86
CA GLN A 59 5.68 -19.08 -5.81
C GLN A 59 4.43 -19.52 -5.03
N TYR A 60 3.34 -18.78 -5.12
CA TYR A 60 2.07 -19.05 -4.42
C TYR A 60 0.99 -19.63 -5.34
N GLN A 61 1.32 -19.94 -6.60
CA GLN A 61 0.39 -20.61 -7.52
C GLN A 61 -0.02 -21.99 -6.98
N GLY A 62 -1.24 -22.43 -7.31
CA GLY A 62 -1.76 -23.73 -6.90
C GLY A 62 -2.25 -23.80 -5.44
N ARG A 63 -2.28 -22.67 -4.71
CA ARG A 63 -2.75 -22.60 -3.31
C ARG A 63 -4.19 -22.08 -3.17
N GLY A 64 -5.04 -22.30 -4.17
CA GLY A 64 -6.46 -21.95 -4.13
C GLY A 64 -6.84 -20.58 -4.73
N LEU A 65 -5.87 -19.76 -5.14
CA LEU A 65 -6.11 -18.51 -5.88
C LEU A 65 -5.45 -18.54 -7.26
N ASN A 66 -6.07 -17.87 -8.23
CA ASN A 66 -5.53 -17.74 -9.58
C ASN A 66 -4.36 -16.74 -9.60
N LEU A 67 -3.48 -16.87 -10.60
CA LEU A 67 -2.32 -15.98 -10.73
C LEU A 67 -2.69 -14.48 -10.82
N PRO A 68 -3.73 -14.06 -11.56
CA PRO A 68 -4.14 -12.65 -11.58
C PRO A 68 -4.53 -12.12 -10.20
N ASP A 69 -5.24 -12.92 -9.40
CA ASP A 69 -5.66 -12.53 -8.05
C ASP A 69 -4.44 -12.40 -7.13
N LEU A 70 -3.51 -13.35 -7.18
CA LEU A 70 -2.24 -13.29 -6.44
C LEU A 70 -1.41 -12.06 -6.83
N LEU A 71 -1.38 -11.70 -8.12
CA LEU A 71 -0.71 -10.50 -8.61
C LEU A 71 -1.37 -9.22 -8.09
N GLN A 72 -2.70 -9.17 -8.09
CA GLN A 72 -3.45 -8.03 -7.58
C GLN A 72 -3.18 -7.82 -6.09
N GLU A 73 -3.22 -8.88 -5.30
CA GLU A 73 -2.96 -8.84 -3.86
C GLU A 73 -1.51 -8.52 -3.52
N GLY A 74 -0.57 -9.04 -4.32
CA GLY A 74 0.83 -8.67 -4.25
C GLY A 74 1.07 -7.20 -4.60
N SER A 75 0.36 -6.66 -5.60
CA SER A 75 0.44 -5.25 -5.99
C SER A 75 -0.05 -4.33 -4.87
N MET A 76 -1.12 -4.74 -4.15
CA MET A 76 -1.62 -4.02 -2.99
C MET A 76 -0.60 -4.01 -1.83
N GLY A 77 0.12 -5.11 -1.64
CA GLY A 77 1.24 -5.20 -0.70
C GLY A 77 2.40 -4.25 -1.06
N LEU A 78 2.77 -4.19 -2.34
CA LEU A 78 3.79 -3.26 -2.83
C LEU A 78 3.38 -1.80 -2.61
N ILE A 79 2.15 -1.42 -2.94
CA ILE A 79 1.65 -0.04 -2.74
C ILE A 79 1.71 0.36 -1.27
N LYS A 80 1.26 -0.51 -0.36
CA LYS A 80 1.35 -0.29 1.10
C LYS A 80 2.78 -0.13 1.58
N SER A 81 3.70 -0.89 1.00
CA SER A 81 5.13 -0.77 1.34
C SER A 81 5.69 0.59 0.93
N VAL A 82 5.33 1.12 -0.25
CA VAL A 82 5.77 2.45 -0.71
C VAL A 82 5.26 3.56 0.22
N GLU A 83 4.01 3.47 0.67
CA GLU A 83 3.41 4.47 1.56
C GLU A 83 4.07 4.52 2.95
N LYS A 84 4.54 3.37 3.44
CA LYS A 84 5.13 3.22 4.78
C LYS A 84 6.65 3.24 4.79
N PHE A 85 7.30 3.22 3.62
CA PHE A 85 8.75 3.15 3.52
C PHE A 85 9.40 4.42 4.06
N LYS A 86 10.39 4.24 4.93
CA LYS A 86 11.23 5.32 5.46
C LYS A 86 12.67 5.09 5.00
N PRO A 87 13.21 5.92 4.09
CA PRO A 87 14.58 5.74 3.60
C PRO A 87 15.64 5.94 4.70
N ASP A 88 15.31 6.68 5.76
CA ASP A 88 16.21 7.01 6.87
C ASP A 88 16.61 5.80 7.73
N VAL A 89 15.90 4.67 7.62
CA VAL A 89 16.08 3.49 8.47
C VAL A 89 17.17 2.54 7.91
N GLY A 90 17.81 2.88 6.78
CA GLY A 90 18.98 2.16 6.26
C GLY A 90 18.69 0.79 5.60
N CYS A 91 17.43 0.45 5.38
CA CYS A 91 17.03 -0.79 4.70
C CYS A 91 16.70 -0.55 3.22
N ARG A 92 17.15 -1.45 2.34
CA ARG A 92 16.79 -1.40 0.92
C ARG A 92 15.28 -1.61 0.76
N PHE A 93 14.67 -0.80 -0.11
CA PHE A 93 13.23 -0.88 -0.36
C PHE A 93 12.76 -2.28 -0.79
N SER A 94 13.54 -2.98 -1.60
CA SER A 94 13.22 -4.34 -2.07
C SER A 94 13.02 -5.34 -0.92
N ILE A 95 13.85 -5.27 0.12
CA ILE A 95 13.75 -6.13 1.30
C ILE A 95 12.46 -5.82 2.06
N TYR A 96 12.17 -4.54 2.27
CA TYR A 96 10.95 -4.12 2.96
C TYR A 96 9.69 -4.52 2.20
N ALA A 97 9.64 -4.24 0.90
CA ALA A 97 8.50 -4.55 0.05
C ALA A 97 8.26 -6.07 -0.06
N TYR A 98 9.31 -6.89 -0.06
CA TYR A 98 9.19 -8.35 -0.09
C TYR A 98 8.33 -8.89 1.06
N TRP A 99 8.51 -8.39 2.29
CA TRP A 99 7.70 -8.79 3.44
C TRP A 99 6.23 -8.43 3.27
N TRP A 100 5.94 -7.21 2.82
CA TRP A 100 4.57 -6.75 2.60
C TRP A 100 3.86 -7.55 1.50
N ILE A 101 4.54 -7.84 0.40
CA ILE A 101 3.99 -8.62 -0.72
C ILE A 101 3.65 -10.04 -0.26
N ARG A 102 4.57 -10.71 0.46
CA ARG A 102 4.31 -12.06 0.98
C ARG A 102 3.17 -12.08 1.99
N GLN A 103 3.11 -11.08 2.87
CA GLN A 103 2.08 -10.99 3.88
C GLN A 103 0.68 -10.80 3.26
N THR A 104 0.54 -9.89 2.29
CA THR A 104 -0.77 -9.66 1.66
C THR A 104 -1.24 -10.86 0.86
N ILE A 105 -0.34 -11.51 0.11
CA ILE A 105 -0.66 -12.72 -0.63
C ILE A 105 -1.08 -13.85 0.31
N ALA A 106 -0.30 -14.14 1.36
CA ALA A 106 -0.64 -15.18 2.32
C ALA A 106 -1.97 -14.90 3.03
N LYS A 107 -2.20 -13.64 3.41
CA LYS A 107 -3.48 -13.21 4.00
C LYS A 107 -4.64 -13.45 3.04
N SER A 108 -4.49 -13.06 1.77
CA SER A 108 -5.55 -13.21 0.77
C SER A 108 -5.89 -14.67 0.50
N ILE A 109 -4.89 -15.56 0.44
CA ILE A 109 -5.13 -17.01 0.31
C ILE A 109 -6.02 -17.52 1.44
N ILE A 110 -5.70 -17.18 2.69
CA ILE A 110 -6.49 -17.60 3.86
C ILE A 110 -7.91 -17.00 3.82
N GLN A 111 -8.05 -15.76 3.35
CA GLN A 111 -9.35 -15.10 3.27
C GLN A 111 -10.24 -15.70 2.18
N HIS A 112 -9.68 -16.06 1.02
CA HIS A 112 -10.43 -16.59 -0.11
C HIS A 112 -10.63 -18.11 -0.07
N SER A 113 -9.82 -18.85 0.71
CA SER A 113 -9.97 -20.30 0.86
C SER A 113 -11.20 -20.71 1.68
N ILE A 114 -11.86 -19.76 2.35
CA ILE A 114 -12.99 -20.03 3.24
C ILE A 114 -14.23 -19.33 2.70
N THR A 115 -15.25 -20.11 2.31
CA THR A 115 -16.54 -19.59 1.83
C THR A 115 -17.25 -18.72 2.87
N ILE A 116 -17.01 -19.00 4.16
CA ILE A 116 -17.57 -18.26 5.28
C ILE A 116 -16.40 -17.58 6.00
N HIS A 117 -16.30 -16.26 5.91
CA HIS A 117 -15.17 -15.54 6.50
C HIS A 117 -15.12 -15.70 8.03
N LEU A 118 -14.08 -16.39 8.50
CA LEU A 118 -13.77 -16.51 9.93
C LEU A 118 -12.46 -15.76 10.23
N PRO A 119 -12.36 -15.05 11.37
CA PRO A 119 -11.12 -14.39 11.76
C PRO A 119 -9.94 -15.38 11.86
N VAL A 120 -8.77 -14.93 11.41
CA VAL A 120 -7.54 -15.75 11.28
C VAL A 120 -7.10 -16.39 12.60
N ILE A 121 -7.39 -15.75 13.73
CA ILE A 121 -7.02 -16.22 15.08
C ILE A 121 -7.66 -17.59 15.38
N THR A 122 -8.89 -17.83 14.92
CA THR A 122 -9.63 -19.07 15.21
C THR A 122 -9.05 -20.28 14.47
N ILE A 123 -8.47 -20.06 13.30
CA ILE A 123 -7.97 -21.11 12.42
C ILE A 123 -6.75 -21.78 13.05
N SER A 124 -5.82 -21.00 13.62
CA SER A 124 -4.62 -21.56 14.27
C SER A 124 -4.92 -22.40 15.51
N SER A 125 -6.06 -22.18 16.17
CA SER A 125 -6.48 -22.96 17.35
C SER A 125 -7.15 -24.29 17.00
N ALA A 126 -7.63 -24.46 15.76
CA ALA A 126 -8.32 -25.68 15.33
C ALA A 126 -7.38 -26.75 14.77
N TYR A 127 -6.11 -26.41 14.52
CA TYR A 127 -5.06 -27.32 14.03
C TYR A 127 -3.92 -27.50 15.06
N ALA A 128 -4.18 -27.20 16.33
CA ALA A 128 -3.32 -27.46 17.48
C ALA A 128 -3.99 -28.52 18.37
#